data_AF-A0A539DRD7-F1
#
_entry.id   AF-A0A539DRD7-F1
#
_cell.length_a   1.000
_cell.length_b   1.000
_cell.length_c   1.000
_cell.angle_alpha   90.00
_cell.angle_beta   90.00
_cell.angle_gamma   90.00
#
_symmetry.space_group_name_H-M   'P 1'
#
loop_
_entity.id
_entity.type
_entity.pdbx_description
1 polymer ?
#
loop_
_entity_poly.entity_id
_entity_poly.type
_entity_poly.pdbx_seq_one_letter_code
_entity_poly.pdbx_strand_id
1 'polypeptide(L)'
;DSAGSRVRVDPRTDAANNGSVTLLSTQPLASPYHVDVARQPGGMCFDRSGRRLIVTSSDSDEVHVVDVRRKRPVRTLSLAPPGDSSFGQMPTDAIFSGDGKRLFVSCGGANAVAVLDLDAKSPVLGFLPAAWYPIAVDRAGDRLLVASSKGIGPRRTSRNNAFGVHNSIGALQVVEPTVLTDLPAHTRRVAEWNQWGAEPKPRENAAPRPIPERVGEPSLFKHVVYIIKENQTYDFVFGDMREGNGDPKLAAFGEEVTPNHHALARQFVLLDNTFTSGTNSADGHQWVASSLANAYSEHNYGHHARSYPYDGGDPLAYSPTGFLWTAAARAGRSVRVYGEWVNNPSVKDPVTGRTPSWSQLWADYKRGGKGYRITAETDNAALRPFLHPNFIGFPSIVSDQWRADQYLAELARWEKEGGMP
;
A
#
# COMPACT_ATOMS: atom_id res chain seq x y z
N ASP A 1 -13.46 0.73 11.54
CA ASP A 1 -12.50 0.75 12.69
C ASP A 1 -11.32 -0.15 12.32
N SER A 2 -10.36 -0.44 13.20
CA SER A 2 -9.36 -1.48 12.95
C SER A 2 -9.50 -2.58 13.99
N ALA A 3 -9.98 -3.76 13.59
CA ALA A 3 -10.23 -4.90 14.47
C ALA A 3 -11.09 -4.53 15.71
N GLY A 4 -12.12 -3.72 15.54
CA GLY A 4 -12.99 -3.23 16.62
C GLY A 4 -12.43 -2.05 17.43
N SER A 5 -11.21 -1.60 17.13
CA SER A 5 -10.59 -0.44 17.79
C SER A 5 -10.82 0.84 16.99
N ARG A 6 -11.36 1.89 17.63
CA ARG A 6 -11.53 3.19 16.99
C ARG A 6 -10.15 3.79 16.65
N VAL A 7 -9.95 4.10 15.38
CA VAL A 7 -8.74 4.74 14.86
C VAL A 7 -9.07 6.17 14.47
N ARG A 8 -8.19 7.11 14.84
CA ARG A 8 -8.30 8.50 14.39
C ARG A 8 -7.68 8.62 13.00
N VAL A 9 -8.43 9.24 12.08
CA VAL A 9 -8.06 9.30 10.66
C VAL A 9 -7.88 10.75 10.18
N ASP A 10 -7.04 10.95 9.17
CA ASP A 10 -6.89 12.23 8.46
C ASP A 10 -8.12 12.42 7.56
N PRO A 11 -8.88 13.53 7.69
CA PRO A 11 -10.09 13.73 6.89
C PRO A 11 -9.82 13.83 5.36
N ARG A 12 -8.57 13.98 4.92
CA ARG A 12 -8.20 14.11 3.51
C ARG A 12 -7.87 12.76 2.86
N THR A 13 -7.27 11.84 3.61
CA THR A 13 -6.80 10.54 3.10
C THR A 13 -7.51 9.36 3.72
N ASP A 14 -8.21 9.58 4.83
CA ASP A 14 -8.81 8.58 5.72
C ASP A 14 -7.82 7.62 6.39
N ALA A 15 -6.52 7.83 6.17
CA ALA A 15 -5.47 7.06 6.81
C ALA A 15 -5.31 7.43 8.28
N ALA A 16 -4.84 6.48 9.09
CA ALA A 16 -4.51 6.71 10.49
C ALA A 16 -3.57 7.91 10.64
N ASN A 17 -3.92 8.88 11.51
CA ASN A 17 -3.22 10.17 11.55
C ASN A 17 -2.47 10.48 12.84
N ASN A 18 -2.46 9.56 13.80
CA ASN A 18 -1.71 9.71 15.04
C ASN A 18 -1.13 8.39 15.52
N GLY A 19 -0.21 8.49 16.48
CA GLY A 19 0.35 7.37 17.20
C GLY A 19 0.80 7.82 18.59
N SER A 20 0.92 6.88 19.51
CA SER A 20 1.45 7.16 20.85
C SER A 20 2.24 5.97 21.39
N VAL A 21 3.17 6.27 22.28
CA VAL A 21 3.83 5.28 23.13
C VAL A 21 3.26 5.38 24.54
N THR A 22 2.98 4.24 25.15
CA THR A 22 2.47 4.18 26.52
C THR A 22 3.60 3.85 27.49
N LEU A 23 3.89 4.79 28.40
CA LEU A 23 4.82 4.59 29.50
C LEU A 23 4.07 4.06 30.73
N LEU A 24 4.49 2.90 31.23
CA LEU A 24 3.92 2.24 32.41
C LEU A 24 4.95 2.19 33.53
N SER A 25 4.61 2.74 34.70
CA SER A 25 5.38 2.49 35.91
C SER A 25 5.02 1.09 36.43
N THR A 26 6.00 0.25 36.66
CA THR A 26 5.79 -1.11 37.20
C THR A 26 5.84 -1.16 38.72
N GLN A 27 6.46 -0.16 39.37
CA GLN A 27 6.59 -0.08 40.84
C GLN A 27 6.62 1.39 41.33
N PRO A 28 5.53 1.89 41.96
CA PRO A 28 4.20 1.29 41.99
C PRO A 28 3.58 1.23 40.58
N LEU A 29 2.65 0.31 40.37
CA LEU A 29 1.75 0.35 39.21
C LEU A 29 1.00 1.69 39.25
N ALA A 30 1.31 2.57 38.30
CA ALA A 30 0.70 3.88 38.17
C ALA A 30 -0.10 3.97 36.87
N SER A 31 -0.95 4.99 36.76
CA SER A 31 -1.69 5.24 35.53
C SER A 31 -0.74 5.36 34.33
N PRO A 32 -1.09 4.76 33.18
CA PRO A 32 -0.33 4.92 31.95
C PRO A 32 -0.16 6.39 31.60
N TYR A 33 1.02 6.74 31.08
CA TYR A 33 1.24 8.03 30.47
C TYR A 33 1.43 7.84 28.97
N HIS A 34 0.60 8.50 28.17
CA HIS A 34 0.71 8.46 26.72
C HIS A 34 1.60 9.60 26.23
N VAL A 35 2.61 9.25 25.44
CA VAL A 35 3.48 10.19 24.75
C VAL A 35 3.10 10.15 23.27
N ASP A 36 2.55 11.25 22.77
CA ASP A 36 2.24 11.37 21.34
C ASP A 36 3.52 11.34 20.52
N VAL A 37 3.47 10.55 19.45
CA VAL A 37 4.49 10.42 18.40
C VAL A 37 3.79 10.45 17.04
N ALA A 38 4.51 10.23 15.93
CA ALA A 38 3.90 10.22 14.62
C ALA A 38 3.18 8.90 14.31
N ARG A 39 2.68 8.77 13.07
CA ARG A 39 1.81 7.69 12.62
C ARG A 39 2.52 6.34 12.65
N GLN A 40 1.79 5.30 13.05
CA GLN A 40 2.26 3.91 13.15
C GLN A 40 3.59 3.74 13.90
N PRO A 41 3.63 4.05 15.21
CA PRO A 41 4.81 3.75 16.00
C PRO A 41 5.03 2.24 16.08
N GLY A 42 6.26 1.82 15.84
CA GLY A 42 6.67 0.41 15.75
C GLY A 42 7.79 0.07 16.73
N GLY A 43 8.95 -0.29 16.19
CA GLY A 43 10.11 -0.68 16.99
C GLY A 43 10.65 0.45 17.87
N MET A 44 11.17 0.04 19.03
CA MET A 44 11.62 0.92 20.09
C MET A 44 12.88 0.37 20.75
N CYS A 45 13.81 1.25 21.10
CA CYS A 45 14.95 0.88 21.94
C CYS A 45 15.33 2.01 22.91
N PHE A 46 15.80 1.63 24.10
CA PHE A 46 16.38 2.60 25.02
C PHE A 46 17.84 2.89 24.64
N ASP A 47 18.28 4.12 24.89
CA ASP A 47 19.70 4.38 24.96
C ASP A 47 20.33 3.67 26.19
N ARG A 48 21.66 3.61 26.24
CA ARG A 48 22.39 2.93 27.32
C ARG A 48 22.03 3.45 28.72
N SER A 49 21.60 4.70 28.83
CA SER A 49 21.25 5.32 30.11
C SER A 49 19.81 5.05 30.55
N GLY A 50 18.96 4.55 29.64
CA GLY A 50 17.52 4.44 29.84
C GLY A 50 16.78 5.78 29.87
N ARG A 51 17.45 6.91 29.64
CA ARG A 51 16.83 8.24 29.70
C ARG A 51 16.16 8.63 28.38
N ARG A 52 16.64 8.09 27.27
CA ARG A 52 16.06 8.31 25.94
C ARG A 52 15.47 7.00 25.42
N LEU A 53 14.25 7.06 24.94
CA LEU A 53 13.58 6.00 24.18
C LEU A 53 13.55 6.44 22.72
N ILE A 54 14.07 5.60 21.83
CA ILE A 54 13.95 5.74 20.39
C ILE A 54 12.66 5.04 19.97
N VAL A 55 11.88 5.69 19.11
CA VAL A 55 10.61 5.16 18.58
C VAL A 55 10.61 5.38 17.07
N THR A 56 10.44 4.32 16.31
CA THR A 56 10.23 4.40 14.85
C THR A 56 8.75 4.66 14.55
N SER A 57 8.45 5.46 13.53
CA SER A 57 7.08 5.75 13.06
C SER A 57 7.00 5.56 11.56
N SER A 58 6.51 4.39 11.15
CA SER A 58 6.61 3.91 9.77
C SER A 58 5.83 4.78 8.78
N ASP A 59 4.60 5.17 9.12
CA ASP A 59 3.72 5.97 8.24
C ASP A 59 4.08 7.47 8.22
N SER A 60 5.22 7.84 8.80
CA SER A 60 5.72 9.22 8.76
C SER A 60 7.18 9.30 8.33
N ASP A 61 7.84 8.18 8.04
CA ASP A 61 9.27 8.10 7.75
C ASP A 61 10.12 8.80 8.82
N GLU A 62 9.75 8.63 10.09
CA GLU A 62 10.31 9.37 11.21
C GLU A 62 10.84 8.46 12.32
N VAL A 63 11.84 8.99 13.04
CA VAL A 63 12.36 8.44 14.30
C VAL A 63 12.25 9.52 15.38
N HIS A 64 11.60 9.18 16.48
CA HIS A 64 11.45 10.06 17.64
C HIS A 64 12.42 9.68 18.74
N VAL A 65 13.06 10.69 19.34
CA VAL A 65 13.82 10.56 20.58
C VAL A 65 12.95 11.10 21.70
N VAL A 66 12.43 10.20 22.54
CA VAL A 66 11.57 10.52 23.69
C VAL A 66 12.41 10.59 24.96
N ASP A 67 12.32 11.69 25.69
CA ASP A 67 12.87 11.77 27.04
C ASP A 67 11.89 11.11 28.01
N VAL A 68 12.33 10.01 28.61
CA VAL A 68 11.49 9.14 29.45
C VAL A 68 11.06 9.86 30.73
N ARG A 69 11.92 10.70 31.30
CA ARG A 69 11.63 11.43 32.55
C ARG A 69 10.70 12.60 32.28
N ARG A 70 10.94 13.35 31.21
CA ARG A 70 10.10 14.49 30.78
C ARG A 70 8.82 14.04 30.08
N LYS A 71 8.74 12.75 29.70
CA LYS A 71 7.61 12.11 29.04
C LYS A 71 7.15 12.84 27.78
N ARG A 72 8.12 13.23 26.94
CA ARG A 72 7.84 13.92 25.67
C ARG A 72 8.93 13.66 24.63
N PRO A 73 8.60 13.74 23.33
CA PRO A 73 9.63 13.82 22.29
C PRO A 73 10.52 15.04 22.53
N VAL A 74 11.83 14.84 22.46
CA VAL A 74 12.84 15.91 22.50
C VAL A 74 13.52 16.11 21.14
N ARG A 75 13.33 15.16 20.22
CA ARG A 75 13.77 15.27 18.83
C ARG A 75 12.91 14.39 17.93
N THR A 76 12.65 14.85 16.72
CA THR A 76 12.09 14.06 15.62
C THR A 76 13.06 14.14 14.45
N LEU A 77 13.37 12.99 13.85
CA LEU A 77 14.30 12.84 12.75
C LEU A 77 13.55 12.28 11.55
N SER A 78 13.53 13.00 10.44
CA SER A 78 13.06 12.44 9.18
C SER A 78 14.14 11.54 8.58
N LEU A 79 13.71 10.41 8.03
CA LEU A 79 14.53 9.49 7.24
C LEU A 79 14.39 9.74 5.74
N ALA A 80 13.67 10.80 5.34
CA ALA A 80 13.50 11.14 3.93
C ALA A 80 14.87 11.18 3.21
N PRO A 81 14.98 10.50 2.07
CA PRO A 81 16.25 10.38 1.36
C PRO A 81 16.69 11.74 0.76
N PRO A 82 18.00 11.94 0.55
CA PRO A 82 18.48 13.18 -0.05
C PRO A 82 17.88 13.41 -1.43
N GLY A 83 17.26 14.57 -1.65
CA GLY A 83 16.68 14.95 -2.94
C GLY A 83 15.31 14.36 -3.25
N ASP A 84 14.75 13.55 -2.34
CA ASP A 84 13.44 12.92 -2.51
C ASP A 84 12.68 12.93 -1.18
N SER A 85 11.62 13.74 -1.14
CA SER A 85 10.76 13.89 0.04
C SER A 85 9.53 12.98 -0.01
N SER A 86 9.49 12.04 -0.96
CA SER A 86 8.39 11.11 -1.09
C SER A 86 8.36 10.16 0.09
N PHE A 87 7.14 9.83 0.53
CA PHE A 87 6.92 8.84 1.57
C PHE A 87 7.29 7.44 1.05
N GLY A 88 7.95 6.63 1.87
CA GLY A 88 8.24 5.22 1.55
C GLY A 88 9.42 4.59 2.27
N GLN A 89 10.06 5.27 3.23
CA GLN A 89 11.18 4.66 3.97
C GLN A 89 10.69 3.59 4.95
N MET A 90 9.56 3.85 5.60
CA MET A 90 8.87 2.95 6.53
C MET A 90 9.80 2.35 7.58
N PRO A 91 10.36 3.15 8.51
CA PRO A 91 11.18 2.62 9.59
C PRO A 91 10.40 1.61 10.44
N THR A 92 10.97 0.43 10.65
CA THR A 92 10.28 -0.68 11.33
C THR A 92 10.85 -0.95 12.72
N ASP A 93 12.17 -0.87 12.88
CA ASP A 93 12.86 -1.17 14.13
C ASP A 93 14.18 -0.40 14.27
N ALA A 94 14.70 -0.29 15.49
CA ALA A 94 15.92 0.46 15.76
C ALA A 94 16.76 -0.14 16.90
N ILE A 95 18.09 -0.11 16.75
CA ILE A 95 19.03 -0.54 17.80
C ILE A 95 20.30 0.31 17.82
N PHE A 96 20.84 0.57 19.02
CA PHE A 96 22.14 1.20 19.17
C PHE A 96 23.30 0.22 18.94
N SER A 97 24.42 0.71 18.41
CA SER A 97 25.71 0.02 18.44
C SER A 97 26.16 -0.28 19.88
N GLY A 98 27.06 -1.26 20.06
CA GLY A 98 27.55 -1.64 21.39
C GLY A 98 28.20 -0.48 22.17
N ASP A 99 28.83 0.46 21.47
CA ASP A 99 29.42 1.67 22.03
C ASP A 99 28.42 2.85 22.20
N GLY A 100 27.19 2.71 21.69
CA GLY A 100 26.13 3.71 21.76
C GLY A 100 26.29 4.90 20.82
N LYS A 101 27.30 4.92 19.93
CA LYS A 101 27.59 6.05 19.03
C LYS A 101 26.81 6.02 17.72
N ARG A 102 26.25 4.88 17.36
CA ARG A 102 25.45 4.70 16.14
C ARG A 102 24.09 4.16 16.50
N LEU A 103 23.07 4.66 15.82
CA LEU A 103 21.72 4.12 15.84
C LEU A 103 21.46 3.52 14.47
N PHE A 104 21.16 2.23 14.42
CA PHE A 104 20.75 1.52 13.22
C PHE A 104 19.23 1.45 13.19
N VAL A 105 18.63 1.81 12.05
CA VAL A 105 17.16 1.81 11.88
C VAL A 105 16.82 1.03 10.62
N SER A 106 16.13 -0.10 10.74
CA SER A 106 15.62 -0.81 9.55
C SER A 106 14.51 0.00 8.89
N CYS A 107 14.58 0.11 7.57
CA CYS A 107 13.65 0.84 6.72
C CYS A 107 13.05 -0.15 5.72
N GLY A 108 11.84 -0.62 6.03
CA GLY A 108 11.16 -1.71 5.32
C GLY A 108 10.95 -1.38 3.84
N GLY A 109 10.38 -0.20 3.57
CA GLY A 109 10.06 0.24 2.21
C GLY A 109 11.29 0.57 1.36
N ALA A 110 12.41 0.94 1.99
CA ALA A 110 13.67 1.24 1.31
C ALA A 110 14.59 0.02 1.13
N ASN A 111 14.24 -1.14 1.67
CA ASN A 111 15.11 -2.33 1.71
C ASN A 111 16.51 -2.00 2.25
N ALA A 112 16.56 -1.24 3.34
CA ALA A 112 17.82 -0.69 3.85
C ALA A 112 17.84 -0.56 5.38
N VAL A 113 19.03 -0.31 5.92
CA VAL A 113 19.24 0.10 7.31
C VAL A 113 19.87 1.50 7.30
N ALA A 114 19.15 2.49 7.83
CA ALA A 114 19.68 3.82 8.04
C ALA A 114 20.69 3.80 9.21
N VAL A 115 21.84 4.46 9.01
CA VAL A 115 22.88 4.62 10.02
C VAL A 115 22.85 6.06 10.51
N LEU A 116 22.55 6.25 11.80
CA LEU A 116 22.38 7.54 12.41
C LEU A 116 23.44 7.81 13.49
N ASP A 117 23.78 9.08 13.67
CA ASP A 117 24.53 9.61 14.81
C ASP A 117 23.73 10.77 15.41
N LEU A 118 23.24 10.58 16.63
CA LEU A 118 22.37 11.56 17.28
C LEU A 118 23.13 12.82 17.72
N ASP A 119 24.45 12.80 17.80
CA ASP A 119 25.25 13.96 18.19
C ASP A 119 25.76 14.75 16.97
N ALA A 120 25.61 14.18 15.76
CA ALA A 120 25.94 14.86 14.51
C ALA A 120 24.94 15.97 14.15
N LYS A 121 25.47 17.00 13.46
CA LYS A 121 24.65 18.10 12.89
C LYS A 121 23.64 17.58 11.87
N SER A 122 24.05 16.62 11.04
CA SER A 122 23.19 15.84 10.14
C SER A 122 23.13 14.41 10.68
N PRO A 123 22.05 14.02 11.37
CA PRO A 123 22.02 12.75 12.08
C PRO A 123 22.04 11.53 11.17
N VAL A 124 21.39 11.60 10.01
CA VAL A 124 21.42 10.51 9.03
C VAL A 124 22.77 10.55 8.33
N LEU A 125 23.60 9.53 8.57
CA LEU A 125 24.93 9.41 8.00
C LEU A 125 24.91 8.68 6.64
N GLY A 126 23.93 7.79 6.43
CA GLY A 126 23.80 7.01 5.21
C GLY A 126 22.95 5.76 5.42
N PHE A 127 22.97 4.87 4.43
CA PHE A 127 22.13 3.67 4.38
C PHE A 127 22.94 2.44 3.95
N LEU A 128 22.68 1.31 4.59
CA LEU A 128 23.22 0.00 4.23
C LEU A 128 22.14 -0.81 3.49
N PRO A 129 22.46 -1.52 2.39
CA PRO A 129 21.49 -2.36 1.71
C PRO A 129 21.07 -3.54 2.58
N ALA A 130 19.77 -3.85 2.56
CA ALA A 130 19.19 -5.01 3.20
C ALA A 130 18.44 -5.87 2.17
N ALA A 131 18.03 -7.07 2.59
CA ALA A 131 17.09 -7.89 1.83
C ALA A 131 15.69 -7.24 1.82
N TRP A 132 14.75 -7.81 1.05
CA TRP A 132 13.43 -7.22 0.88
C TRP A 132 12.66 -7.15 2.20
N TYR A 133 12.30 -5.92 2.57
CA TYR A 133 11.48 -5.56 3.71
C TYR A 133 12.11 -5.96 5.06
N PRO A 134 13.21 -5.29 5.49
CA PRO A 134 13.77 -5.50 6.82
C PRO A 134 12.75 -5.07 7.88
N ILE A 135 12.51 -5.95 8.85
CA ILE A 135 11.49 -5.75 9.90
C ILE A 135 12.08 -5.64 11.30
N ALA A 136 13.30 -6.14 11.52
CA ALA A 136 13.94 -6.13 12.82
C ALA A 136 15.46 -5.99 12.69
N VAL A 137 16.06 -5.33 13.66
CA VAL A 137 17.52 -5.19 13.79
C VAL A 137 17.97 -5.57 15.20
N ASP A 138 19.03 -6.36 15.28
CA ASP A 138 19.65 -6.72 16.56
C ASP A 138 21.17 -6.79 16.41
N ARG A 139 21.91 -7.20 17.44
CA ARG A 139 23.36 -7.31 17.41
C ARG A 139 23.87 -8.62 17.98
N ALA A 140 24.94 -9.14 17.36
CA ALA A 140 25.71 -10.27 17.87
C ALA A 140 27.18 -9.85 18.03
N GLY A 141 27.52 -9.40 19.24
CA GLY A 141 28.78 -8.70 19.49
C GLY A 141 28.74 -7.31 18.83
N ASP A 142 29.71 -7.03 17.97
CA ASP A 142 29.78 -5.79 17.17
C ASP A 142 29.04 -5.90 15.82
N ARG A 143 28.64 -7.12 15.43
CA ARG A 143 27.92 -7.35 14.17
C ARG A 143 26.46 -6.96 14.30
N LEU A 144 25.93 -6.32 13.27
CA LEU A 144 24.52 -6.03 13.13
C LEU A 144 23.81 -7.23 12.51
N LEU A 145 22.68 -7.61 13.07
CA LEU A 145 21.75 -8.60 12.53
C LEU A 145 20.56 -7.86 11.92
N VAL A 146 20.19 -8.22 10.69
CA VAL A 146 19.03 -7.64 9.99
C VAL A 146 18.11 -8.77 9.57
N ALA A 147 16.91 -8.83 10.13
CA ALA A 147 15.89 -9.79 9.74
C ALA A 147 14.90 -9.14 8.77
N SER A 148 14.66 -9.79 7.64
CA SER A 148 13.74 -9.31 6.58
C SER A 148 12.64 -10.32 6.32
N SER A 149 11.39 -9.85 6.22
CA SER A 149 10.21 -10.71 6.11
C SER A 149 10.03 -11.30 4.71
N LYS A 150 10.32 -10.52 3.66
CA LYS A 150 10.23 -10.95 2.26
C LYS A 150 11.56 -11.47 1.69
N GLY A 151 12.67 -11.13 2.36
CA GLY A 151 14.02 -11.65 2.12
C GLY A 151 14.46 -11.53 0.66
N ILE A 152 14.68 -12.64 -0.03
CA ILE A 152 15.13 -12.63 -1.45
C ILE A 152 13.98 -12.78 -2.45
N GLY A 153 12.73 -12.75 -1.98
CA GLY A 153 11.53 -12.82 -2.82
C GLY A 153 10.59 -14.00 -2.52
N PRO A 154 9.40 -14.01 -3.14
CA PRO A 154 8.32 -14.93 -2.82
C PRO A 154 8.49 -16.34 -3.44
N ARG A 155 9.42 -16.51 -4.39
CA ARG A 155 9.56 -17.76 -5.16
C ARG A 155 10.38 -18.81 -4.41
N ARG A 156 9.76 -19.46 -3.43
CA ARG A 156 10.28 -20.70 -2.85
C ARG A 156 9.99 -21.87 -3.78
N THR A 157 11.03 -22.57 -4.24
CA THR A 157 10.87 -23.84 -4.97
C THR A 157 10.08 -24.82 -4.09
N SER A 158 8.88 -25.17 -4.52
CA SER A 158 8.03 -26.17 -3.85
C SER A 158 8.17 -27.54 -4.51
N ARG A 159 7.80 -28.61 -3.79
CA ARG A 159 7.87 -29.99 -4.30
C ARG A 159 7.07 -30.21 -5.60
N ASN A 160 6.09 -29.34 -5.88
CA ASN A 160 5.16 -29.48 -7.01
C ASN A 160 5.33 -28.35 -8.05
N ASN A 161 6.42 -27.56 -7.99
CA ASN A 161 6.62 -26.37 -8.83
C ASN A 161 5.48 -25.32 -8.76
N ALA A 162 4.64 -25.35 -7.72
CA ALA A 162 3.58 -24.37 -7.47
C ALA A 162 4.03 -23.31 -6.45
N PHE A 163 3.60 -22.06 -6.63
CA PHE A 163 3.86 -20.97 -5.70
C PHE A 163 2.54 -20.52 -5.06
N GLY A 164 2.54 -20.37 -3.74
CA GLY A 164 1.41 -19.81 -3.00
C GLY A 164 1.58 -18.31 -2.81
N VAL A 165 0.50 -17.55 -2.91
CA VAL A 165 0.48 -16.08 -2.72
C VAL A 165 0.86 -15.63 -1.31
N HIS A 166 0.87 -16.54 -0.33
CA HIS A 166 1.31 -16.28 1.05
C HIS A 166 2.72 -16.81 1.34
N ASN A 167 3.40 -17.39 0.35
CA ASN A 167 4.76 -17.89 0.54
C ASN A 167 5.75 -16.75 0.48
N SER A 168 6.55 -16.60 1.53
CA SER A 168 7.70 -15.70 1.58
C SER A 168 8.93 -16.46 2.08
N ILE A 169 10.12 -16.06 1.63
CA ILE A 169 11.39 -16.53 2.18
C ILE A 169 12.02 -15.36 2.90
N GLY A 170 11.94 -15.35 4.24
CA GLY A 170 12.67 -14.38 5.03
C GLY A 170 14.19 -14.54 4.90
N ALA A 171 14.93 -13.50 5.28
CA ALA A 171 16.39 -13.52 5.30
C ALA A 171 16.92 -12.99 6.64
N LEU A 172 18.01 -13.57 7.13
CA LEU A 172 18.81 -13.02 8.22
C LEU A 172 20.18 -12.63 7.65
N GLN A 173 20.46 -11.34 7.60
CA GLN A 173 21.75 -10.81 7.21
C GLN A 173 22.60 -10.55 8.46
N VAL A 174 23.86 -10.98 8.41
CA VAL A 174 24.87 -10.65 9.42
C VAL A 174 25.82 -9.64 8.78
N VAL A 175 25.82 -8.43 9.32
CA VAL A 175 26.52 -7.27 8.77
C VAL A 175 27.72 -6.94 9.65
N GLU A 176 28.90 -7.01 9.05
CA GLU A 176 30.17 -6.72 9.73
C GLU A 176 30.36 -5.21 9.91
N PRO A 177 30.99 -4.74 11.01
CA PRO A 177 31.23 -3.30 11.24
C PRO A 177 32.00 -2.61 10.12
N THR A 178 32.84 -3.35 9.40
CA THR A 178 33.68 -2.84 8.31
C THR A 178 32.87 -2.23 7.16
N VAL A 179 31.60 -2.61 6.98
CA VAL A 179 30.75 -2.00 5.94
C VAL A 179 30.54 -0.50 6.14
N LEU A 180 30.70 -0.01 7.37
CA LEU A 180 30.57 1.42 7.68
C LEU A 180 31.70 2.25 7.07
N THR A 181 32.82 1.64 6.70
CA THR A 181 33.95 2.34 6.07
C THR A 181 33.61 2.86 4.67
N ASP A 182 32.71 2.18 3.95
CA ASP A 182 32.21 2.57 2.63
C ASP A 182 30.71 2.87 2.62
N LEU A 183 30.21 3.40 3.76
CA LEU A 183 28.82 3.82 3.89
C LEU A 183 28.34 4.73 2.74
N PRO A 184 29.15 5.67 2.20
CA PRO A 184 28.74 6.46 1.04
C PRO A 184 28.47 5.63 -0.22
N ALA A 185 29.25 4.58 -0.53
CA ALA A 185 28.96 3.73 -1.69
C ALA A 185 27.72 2.85 -1.48
N HIS A 186 27.56 2.31 -0.27
CA HIS A 186 26.33 1.59 0.10
C HIS A 186 25.09 2.49 -0.02
N THR A 187 25.20 3.74 0.43
CA THR A 187 24.12 4.73 0.31
C THR A 187 23.77 5.01 -1.14
N ARG A 188 24.76 5.19 -2.03
CA ARG A 188 24.51 5.38 -3.47
C ARG A 188 23.80 4.19 -4.09
N ARG A 189 24.17 2.96 -3.70
CA ARG A 189 23.51 1.73 -4.19
C ARG A 189 22.06 1.64 -3.74
N VAL A 190 21.78 1.96 -2.48
CA VAL A 190 20.40 2.02 -1.96
C VAL A 190 19.59 3.08 -2.71
N ALA A 191 20.16 4.26 -2.95
CA ALA A 191 19.51 5.32 -3.71
C ALA A 191 19.20 4.91 -5.16
N GLU A 192 20.13 4.23 -5.84
CA GLU A 192 19.93 3.72 -7.19
C GLU A 192 18.80 2.69 -7.27
N TRP A 193 18.79 1.71 -6.37
CA TRP A 193 17.77 0.65 -6.35
C TRP A 193 16.37 1.15 -6.01
N ASN A 194 16.28 2.19 -5.17
CA ASN A 194 15.01 2.83 -4.82
C ASN A 194 14.68 4.03 -5.71
N GLN A 195 15.50 4.33 -6.72
CA GLN A 195 15.32 5.45 -7.65
C GLN A 195 15.13 6.81 -6.96
N TRP A 196 15.78 7.03 -5.82
CA TRP A 196 15.61 8.26 -5.04
C TRP A 196 15.98 9.49 -5.85
N GLY A 197 15.01 10.39 -6.01
CA GLY A 197 15.18 11.64 -6.74
C GLY A 197 15.41 11.46 -8.25
N ALA A 198 15.18 10.25 -8.78
CA ALA A 198 15.32 9.97 -10.20
C ALA A 198 14.16 10.53 -11.03
N GLU A 199 13.02 10.86 -10.40
CA GLU A 199 11.86 11.41 -11.08
C GLU A 199 12.18 12.80 -11.66
N PRO A 200 12.21 12.95 -13.00
CA PRO A 200 12.59 14.20 -13.61
C PRO A 200 11.46 15.22 -13.49
N LYS A 201 11.80 16.46 -13.16
CA LYS A 201 10.85 17.58 -13.15
C LYS A 201 10.24 17.79 -14.55
N PRO A 202 8.95 18.19 -14.64
CA PRO A 202 8.31 18.49 -15.92
C PRO A 202 9.08 19.59 -16.67
N ARG A 203 9.16 19.49 -17.99
CA ARG A 203 9.78 20.53 -18.81
C ARG A 203 8.85 21.74 -18.91
N GLU A 204 9.44 22.92 -18.88
CA GLU A 204 8.73 24.15 -19.25
C GLU A 204 8.31 24.07 -20.72
N ASN A 205 7.03 24.35 -21.00
CA ASN A 205 6.44 24.34 -22.34
C ASN A 205 6.50 22.97 -23.06
N ALA A 206 6.44 21.87 -22.32
CA ALA A 206 6.27 20.54 -22.91
C ALA A 206 5.00 20.47 -23.77
N ALA A 207 5.13 20.05 -25.03
CA ALA A 207 3.99 19.82 -25.90
C ALA A 207 3.14 18.64 -25.37
N PRO A 208 1.80 18.72 -25.41
CA PRO A 208 0.94 17.63 -24.96
C PRO A 208 1.18 16.33 -25.75
N ARG A 209 1.21 15.20 -25.05
CA ARG A 209 1.33 13.85 -25.64
C ARG A 209 0.31 12.89 -25.02
N PRO A 210 -0.07 11.78 -25.65
CA PRO A 210 -1.01 10.84 -25.03
C PRO A 210 -0.55 10.39 -23.64
N ILE A 211 0.69 9.90 -23.54
CA ILE A 211 1.35 9.59 -22.27
C ILE A 211 2.54 10.55 -22.13
N PRO A 212 2.52 11.48 -21.15
CA PRO A 212 3.65 12.38 -20.91
C PRO A 212 4.89 11.62 -20.42
N GLU A 213 6.07 12.11 -20.76
CA GLU A 213 7.33 11.48 -20.35
C GLU A 213 7.70 11.79 -18.88
N ARG A 214 7.13 12.86 -18.32
CA ARG A 214 7.39 13.31 -16.94
C ARG A 214 6.09 13.67 -16.26
N VAL A 215 5.98 13.37 -14.97
CA VAL A 215 4.81 13.73 -14.17
C VAL A 215 4.65 15.25 -14.14
N GLY A 216 3.41 15.70 -14.38
CA GLY A 216 3.05 17.12 -14.47
C GLY A 216 3.09 17.71 -15.87
N GLU A 217 3.64 17.00 -16.87
CA GLU A 217 3.55 17.42 -18.28
C GLU A 217 2.13 17.20 -18.84
N PRO A 218 1.67 18.01 -19.82
CA PRO A 218 0.31 17.93 -20.32
C PRO A 218 0.06 16.64 -21.12
N SER A 219 -1.14 16.07 -20.96
CA SER A 219 -1.60 14.90 -21.73
C SER A 219 -2.65 15.28 -22.78
N LEU A 220 -2.71 14.51 -23.87
CA LEU A 220 -3.82 14.55 -24.84
C LEU A 220 -5.05 13.75 -24.37
N PHE A 221 -4.88 12.85 -23.38
CA PHE A 221 -6.00 12.11 -22.81
C PHE A 221 -6.85 13.03 -21.94
N LYS A 222 -8.16 12.96 -22.19
CA LYS A 222 -9.16 13.68 -21.41
C LYS A 222 -9.73 12.84 -20.27
N HIS A 223 -9.82 11.52 -20.50
CA HIS A 223 -10.40 10.54 -19.59
C HIS A 223 -9.48 9.33 -19.49
N VAL A 224 -9.41 8.74 -18.30
CA VAL A 224 -8.67 7.50 -18.05
C VAL A 224 -9.65 6.51 -17.42
N VAL A 225 -9.87 5.38 -18.09
CA VAL A 225 -10.65 4.27 -17.53
C VAL A 225 -9.66 3.28 -16.93
N TYR A 226 -9.66 3.17 -15.61
CA TYR A 226 -8.81 2.24 -14.87
C TYR A 226 -9.65 1.05 -14.38
N ILE A 227 -9.27 -0.16 -14.81
CA ILE A 227 -9.98 -1.40 -14.50
C ILE A 227 -9.07 -2.28 -13.68
N ILE A 228 -9.45 -2.56 -12.44
CA ILE A 228 -8.76 -3.50 -11.56
C ILE A 228 -9.35 -4.88 -11.82
N LYS A 229 -8.50 -5.82 -12.25
CA LYS A 229 -8.83 -7.24 -12.30
C LYS A 229 -7.90 -7.98 -11.37
N GLU A 230 -8.50 -8.75 -10.48
CA GLU A 230 -7.80 -9.34 -9.35
C GLU A 230 -7.75 -10.87 -9.43
N ASN A 231 -6.94 -11.45 -8.56
CA ASN A 231 -6.75 -12.88 -8.31
C ASN A 231 -6.31 -13.73 -9.50
N GLN A 232 -5.81 -13.10 -10.56
CA GLN A 232 -5.28 -13.78 -11.74
C GLN A 232 -3.90 -13.23 -12.10
N THR A 233 -2.99 -14.12 -12.47
CA THR A 233 -1.69 -13.75 -13.06
C THR A 233 -1.87 -13.42 -14.55
N TYR A 234 -0.83 -12.81 -15.15
CA TYR A 234 -0.77 -12.59 -16.60
C TYR A 234 -1.08 -13.87 -17.38
N ASP A 235 -0.34 -14.95 -17.10
CA ASP A 235 -0.48 -16.21 -17.83
C ASP A 235 -1.85 -16.86 -17.69
N PHE A 236 -2.56 -16.60 -16.58
CA PHE A 236 -3.89 -17.17 -16.34
C PHE A 236 -4.92 -16.72 -17.39
N VAL A 237 -4.75 -15.49 -17.89
CA VAL A 237 -5.66 -14.87 -18.88
C VAL A 237 -5.01 -14.79 -20.27
N PHE A 238 -3.73 -14.40 -20.36
CA PHE A 238 -3.05 -14.10 -21.62
C PHE A 238 -1.93 -15.10 -21.95
N GLY A 239 -1.81 -16.21 -21.22
CA GLY A 239 -0.76 -17.21 -21.46
C GLY A 239 -0.82 -17.83 -22.86
N ASP A 240 -1.99 -17.86 -23.49
CA ASP A 240 -2.24 -18.33 -24.85
C ASP A 240 -2.06 -17.26 -25.94
N MET A 241 -1.81 -15.99 -25.58
CA MET A 241 -1.45 -14.94 -26.55
C MET A 241 -0.02 -15.13 -27.03
N ARG A 242 0.13 -15.63 -28.27
CA ARG A 242 1.44 -15.85 -28.92
C ARG A 242 2.25 -14.58 -29.13
N GLU A 243 1.58 -13.42 -29.11
CA GLU A 243 2.17 -12.10 -29.25
C GLU A 243 3.00 -11.67 -28.04
N GLY A 244 2.81 -12.30 -26.87
CA GLY A 244 3.52 -11.97 -25.63
C GLY A 244 4.34 -13.12 -25.06
N ASN A 245 5.06 -12.85 -23.97
CA ASN A 245 5.84 -13.81 -23.21
C ASN A 245 4.97 -14.60 -22.22
N GLY A 246 4.02 -15.37 -22.74
CA GLY A 246 3.10 -16.21 -21.96
C GLY A 246 3.42 -17.70 -22.01
N ASP A 247 2.99 -18.45 -20.99
CA ASP A 247 2.94 -19.92 -21.05
C ASP A 247 1.49 -20.42 -21.28
N PRO A 248 1.14 -20.94 -22.47
CA PRO A 248 -0.20 -21.44 -22.76
C PRO A 248 -0.66 -22.57 -21.84
N LYS A 249 0.26 -23.27 -21.15
CA LYS A 249 -0.08 -24.33 -20.18
C LYS A 249 -0.66 -23.78 -18.88
N LEU A 250 -0.44 -22.49 -18.60
CA LEU A 250 -0.93 -21.80 -17.42
C LEU A 250 -2.23 -21.01 -17.71
N ALA A 251 -2.64 -20.90 -18.97
CA ALA A 251 -3.87 -20.24 -19.37
C ALA A 251 -5.10 -21.08 -19.01
N ALA A 252 -5.85 -20.63 -18.01
CA ALA A 252 -7.12 -21.25 -17.63
C ALA A 252 -8.33 -20.47 -18.17
N PHE A 253 -8.19 -19.17 -18.40
CA PHE A 253 -9.20 -18.31 -19.03
C PHE A 253 -8.69 -17.73 -20.36
N GLY A 254 -8.23 -18.61 -21.25
CA GLY A 254 -7.76 -18.25 -22.59
C GLY A 254 -8.83 -17.59 -23.47
N GLU A 255 -8.50 -17.35 -24.73
CA GLU A 255 -9.29 -16.51 -25.63
C GLU A 255 -10.76 -16.93 -25.77
N GLU A 256 -11.06 -18.23 -25.74
CA GLU A 256 -12.44 -18.72 -25.81
C GLU A 256 -13.31 -18.24 -24.63
N VAL A 257 -12.69 -18.00 -23.47
CA VAL A 257 -13.35 -17.52 -22.24
C VAL A 257 -13.25 -16.00 -22.12
N THR A 258 -12.14 -15.40 -22.58
CA THR A 258 -11.87 -13.96 -22.43
C THR A 258 -11.65 -13.24 -23.77
N PRO A 259 -12.54 -13.40 -24.77
CA PRO A 259 -12.32 -12.92 -26.14
C PRO A 259 -12.16 -11.41 -26.20
N ASN A 260 -12.90 -10.67 -25.38
CA ASN A 260 -12.80 -9.20 -25.32
C ASN A 260 -11.45 -8.73 -24.77
N HIS A 261 -10.86 -9.45 -23.81
CA HIS A 261 -9.55 -9.07 -23.26
C HIS A 261 -8.45 -9.28 -24.29
N HIS A 262 -8.52 -10.41 -24.99
CA HIS A 262 -7.61 -10.73 -26.10
C HIS A 262 -7.74 -9.71 -27.24
N ALA A 263 -8.97 -9.37 -27.63
CA ALA A 263 -9.22 -8.37 -28.66
C ALA A 263 -8.65 -6.99 -28.27
N LEU A 264 -8.86 -6.54 -27.02
CA LEU A 264 -8.30 -5.27 -26.53
C LEU A 264 -6.77 -5.29 -26.57
N ALA A 265 -6.13 -6.38 -26.13
CA ALA A 265 -4.68 -6.50 -26.15
C ALA A 265 -4.11 -6.44 -27.59
N ARG A 266 -4.75 -7.13 -28.54
CA ARG A 266 -4.34 -7.08 -29.96
C ARG A 266 -4.59 -5.74 -30.63
N GLN A 267 -5.70 -5.08 -30.29
CA GLN A 267 -6.07 -3.80 -30.89
C GLN A 267 -5.19 -2.65 -30.40
N PHE A 268 -4.80 -2.67 -29.12
CA PHE A 268 -4.06 -1.58 -28.49
C PHE A 268 -2.64 -2.00 -28.16
N VAL A 269 -2.43 -2.60 -26.98
CA VAL A 269 -1.11 -3.01 -26.52
C VAL A 269 -1.26 -4.24 -25.62
N LEU A 270 -0.42 -5.23 -25.86
CA LEU A 270 -0.17 -6.32 -24.92
C LEU A 270 1.03 -5.92 -24.06
N LEU A 271 0.80 -5.83 -22.75
CA LEU A 271 1.87 -5.61 -21.78
C LEU A 271 2.15 -6.93 -21.07
N ASP A 272 3.35 -7.48 -21.29
CA ASP A 272 3.85 -8.66 -20.59
C ASP A 272 5.00 -8.28 -19.64
N ASN A 273 5.56 -9.26 -18.93
CA ASN A 273 6.68 -9.07 -18.00
C ASN A 273 6.44 -7.95 -16.96
N THR A 274 5.18 -7.75 -16.57
CA THR A 274 4.82 -6.78 -15.54
C THR A 274 5.13 -7.34 -14.16
N PHE A 275 5.94 -6.61 -13.39
CA PHE A 275 6.23 -6.94 -12.00
C PHE A 275 5.33 -6.10 -11.10
N THR A 276 4.51 -6.76 -10.28
CA THR A 276 3.70 -6.12 -9.25
C THR A 276 4.24 -6.48 -7.88
N SER A 277 4.23 -5.51 -6.96
CA SER A 277 4.59 -5.72 -5.56
C SER A 277 3.51 -6.49 -4.79
N GLY A 278 2.27 -6.51 -5.31
CA GLY A 278 1.10 -7.12 -4.71
C GLY A 278 1.12 -8.66 -4.78
N THR A 279 1.14 -9.27 -3.60
CA THR A 279 0.96 -10.69 -3.28
C THR A 279 -0.42 -11.28 -3.55
N ASN A 280 -1.37 -10.61 -2.89
CA ASN A 280 -2.72 -11.06 -2.64
C ASN A 280 -3.62 -9.82 -2.54
N SER A 281 -4.89 -10.02 -2.18
CA SER A 281 -5.86 -8.94 -2.15
C SER A 281 -5.52 -7.85 -1.13
N ALA A 282 -5.00 -8.23 0.04
CA ALA A 282 -4.80 -7.28 1.12
C ALA A 282 -3.72 -6.24 0.81
N ASP A 283 -2.60 -6.62 0.19
CA ASP A 283 -1.55 -5.68 -0.22
C ASP A 283 -1.73 -5.19 -1.66
N GLY A 284 -2.25 -6.04 -2.55
CA GLY A 284 -2.53 -5.72 -3.94
C GLY A 284 -3.49 -4.54 -4.07
N HIS A 285 -4.62 -4.55 -3.35
CA HIS A 285 -5.58 -3.44 -3.39
C HIS A 285 -5.00 -2.13 -2.84
N GLN A 286 -4.16 -2.20 -1.80
CA GLN A 286 -3.47 -1.01 -1.29
C GLN A 286 -2.49 -0.47 -2.31
N TRP A 287 -1.72 -1.34 -2.98
CA TRP A 287 -0.76 -0.93 -4.01
C TRP A 287 -1.45 -0.33 -5.24
N VAL A 288 -2.48 -0.98 -5.79
CA VAL A 288 -3.17 -0.46 -7.00
C VAL A 288 -3.95 0.84 -6.75
N ALA A 289 -4.42 1.07 -5.51
CA ALA A 289 -5.18 2.27 -5.16
C ALA A 289 -4.32 3.41 -4.60
N SER A 290 -3.18 3.12 -3.99
CA SER A 290 -2.34 4.11 -3.28
C SER A 290 -0.85 4.10 -3.67
N SER A 291 -0.46 3.31 -4.67
CA SER A 291 0.91 3.07 -5.16
C SER A 291 1.85 2.32 -4.20
N LEU A 292 1.42 2.01 -2.98
CA LEU A 292 2.20 1.30 -1.98
C LEU A 292 1.30 0.54 -1.01
N ALA A 293 1.83 -0.52 -0.40
CA ALA A 293 1.27 -1.09 0.84
C ALA A 293 2.09 -0.53 2.01
N ASN A 294 1.44 0.00 3.04
CA ASN A 294 2.14 0.57 4.19
C ASN A 294 2.68 -0.51 5.13
N ALA A 295 3.42 -0.11 6.16
CA ALA A 295 4.07 -1.07 7.04
C ALA A 295 3.12 -1.94 7.86
N TYR A 296 1.93 -1.42 8.19
CA TYR A 296 0.89 -2.22 8.81
C TYR A 296 0.50 -3.41 7.92
N SER A 297 0.23 -3.17 6.63
CA SER A 297 -0.11 -4.23 5.68
C SER A 297 1.06 -5.20 5.48
N GLU A 298 2.28 -4.67 5.34
CA GLU A 298 3.47 -5.47 5.04
C GLU A 298 3.97 -6.32 6.22
N HIS A 299 3.79 -5.86 7.46
CA HIS A 299 4.10 -6.67 8.65
C HIS A 299 3.09 -7.80 8.90
N ASN A 300 1.83 -7.61 8.49
CA ASN A 300 0.78 -8.59 8.71
C ASN A 300 0.64 -9.61 7.56
N TYR A 301 1.54 -9.57 6.59
CA TYR A 301 1.43 -10.27 5.31
C TYR A 301 1.20 -11.80 5.40
N GLY A 302 1.81 -12.48 6.39
CA GLY A 302 1.73 -13.94 6.50
C GLY A 302 0.40 -14.49 7.05
N HIS A 303 -0.34 -13.69 7.83
CA HIS A 303 -1.48 -14.18 8.61
C HIS A 303 -2.65 -13.21 8.74
N HIS A 304 -2.47 -11.91 8.45
CA HIS A 304 -3.52 -10.90 8.56
C HIS A 304 -4.22 -10.92 9.93
N ALA A 305 -3.42 -11.05 10.99
CA ALA A 305 -3.89 -11.38 12.35
C ALA A 305 -4.84 -10.34 12.97
N ARG A 306 -4.80 -9.09 12.48
CA ARG A 306 -5.73 -8.03 12.89
C ARG A 306 -6.89 -7.86 11.90
N SER A 307 -6.58 -7.76 10.61
CA SER A 307 -7.55 -7.56 9.54
C SER A 307 -7.00 -8.02 8.20
N TYR A 308 -7.91 -8.32 7.26
CA TYR A 308 -7.63 -8.55 5.85
C TYR A 308 -8.21 -7.38 5.04
N PRO A 309 -7.44 -6.29 4.79
CA PRO A 309 -7.96 -5.01 4.30
C PRO A 309 -8.20 -4.94 2.77
N TYR A 310 -8.65 -6.04 2.16
CA TYR A 310 -8.84 -6.12 0.70
C TYR A 310 -9.92 -5.15 0.18
N ASP A 311 -10.95 -4.89 0.97
CA ASP A 311 -12.12 -4.08 0.63
C ASP A 311 -12.03 -2.64 1.18
N GLY A 312 -10.87 -2.24 1.70
CA GLY A 312 -10.72 -0.94 2.35
C GLY A 312 -11.52 -0.84 3.66
N GLY A 313 -11.58 -1.91 4.46
CA GLY A 313 -12.21 -1.89 5.79
C GLY A 313 -11.35 -1.41 6.96
N ASP A 314 -10.04 -1.21 6.76
CA ASP A 314 -9.09 -0.93 7.85
C ASP A 314 -8.25 0.35 7.59
N PRO A 315 -8.47 1.44 8.35
CA PRO A 315 -7.73 2.67 8.17
C PRO A 315 -6.25 2.60 8.60
N LEU A 316 -5.82 1.55 9.33
CA LEU A 316 -4.39 1.31 9.55
C LEU A 316 -3.69 0.79 8.30
N ALA A 317 -4.39 0.22 7.32
CA ALA A 317 -3.78 -0.27 6.08
C ALA A 317 -3.55 0.83 5.03
N TYR A 318 -4.16 1.99 5.23
CA TYR A 318 -4.18 3.07 4.25
C TYR A 318 -2.87 3.84 4.21
N SER A 319 -2.40 4.14 3.00
CA SER A 319 -1.25 5.01 2.81
C SER A 319 -1.52 6.43 3.36
N PRO A 320 -0.57 7.04 4.09
CA PRO A 320 -0.69 8.42 4.53
C PRO A 320 -0.72 9.45 3.37
N THR A 321 -0.32 9.05 2.15
CA THR A 321 -0.38 9.90 0.95
C THR A 321 -1.75 9.90 0.26
N GLY A 322 -2.65 9.00 0.71
CA GLY A 322 -3.97 8.80 0.15
C GLY A 322 -3.98 7.90 -1.09
N PHE A 323 -5.08 7.99 -1.84
CA PHE A 323 -5.45 7.12 -2.95
C PHE A 323 -5.60 7.87 -4.27
N LEU A 324 -5.74 7.15 -5.39
CA LEU A 324 -6.05 7.69 -6.71
C LEU A 324 -7.18 8.74 -6.68
N TRP A 325 -8.30 8.47 -5.99
CA TRP A 325 -9.42 9.42 -5.88
C TRP A 325 -9.06 10.67 -5.08
N THR A 326 -8.30 10.54 -4.00
CA THR A 326 -7.83 11.69 -3.22
C THR A 326 -6.80 12.53 -3.98
N ALA A 327 -5.97 11.88 -4.81
CA ALA A 327 -5.02 12.54 -5.69
C ALA A 327 -5.73 13.31 -6.79
N ALA A 328 -6.75 12.72 -7.43
CA ALA A 328 -7.60 13.39 -8.40
C ALA A 328 -8.29 14.62 -7.79
N ALA A 329 -8.93 14.47 -6.63
CA ALA A 329 -9.59 15.56 -5.93
C ALA A 329 -8.62 16.70 -5.58
N ARG A 330 -7.43 16.37 -5.07
CA ARG A 330 -6.37 17.35 -4.75
C ARG A 330 -5.86 18.09 -5.99
N ALA A 331 -5.84 17.43 -7.15
CA ALA A 331 -5.47 18.01 -8.43
C ALA A 331 -6.61 18.79 -9.11
N GLY A 332 -7.79 18.90 -8.47
CA GLY A 332 -8.97 19.54 -9.07
C GLY A 332 -9.52 18.76 -10.27
N ARG A 333 -9.30 17.43 -10.31
CA ARG A 333 -9.82 16.54 -11.35
C ARG A 333 -11.05 15.79 -10.85
N SER A 334 -11.99 15.54 -11.76
CA SER A 334 -13.13 14.66 -11.51
C SER A 334 -12.68 13.20 -11.41
N VAL A 335 -13.42 12.42 -10.63
CA VAL A 335 -13.21 10.97 -10.49
C VAL A 335 -14.53 10.31 -10.13
N ARG A 336 -14.76 9.12 -10.67
CA ARG A 336 -15.92 8.27 -10.39
C ARG A 336 -15.44 6.84 -10.17
N VAL A 337 -15.86 6.23 -9.06
CA VAL A 337 -15.41 4.90 -8.64
C VAL A 337 -16.57 3.92 -8.67
N TYR A 338 -16.31 2.73 -9.24
CA TYR A 338 -17.28 1.65 -9.38
C TYR A 338 -16.79 0.41 -8.64
N GLY A 339 -17.40 0.10 -7.50
CA GLY A 339 -17.21 -1.18 -6.79
C GLY A 339 -15.94 -1.33 -5.97
N GLU A 340 -14.85 -0.62 -6.28
CA GLU A 340 -13.63 -0.63 -5.48
C GLU A 340 -13.91 -0.08 -4.07
N TRP A 341 -13.50 -0.84 -3.06
CA TRP A 341 -13.62 -0.52 -1.63
C TRP A 341 -15.06 -0.29 -1.12
N VAL A 342 -16.01 -0.99 -1.74
CA VAL A 342 -17.37 -1.14 -1.21
C VAL A 342 -17.38 -2.22 -0.13
N ASN A 343 -17.21 -1.81 1.12
CA ASN A 343 -17.15 -2.71 2.28
C ASN A 343 -18.48 -2.82 3.05
N ASN A 344 -19.49 -2.02 2.70
CA ASN A 344 -20.82 -2.09 3.30
C ASN A 344 -21.95 -2.18 2.25
N PRO A 345 -21.92 -3.17 1.34
CA PRO A 345 -22.95 -3.32 0.32
C PRO A 345 -24.29 -3.77 0.92
N SER A 346 -25.40 -3.34 0.33
CA SER A 346 -26.75 -3.77 0.73
C SER A 346 -27.59 -4.18 -0.47
N VAL A 347 -28.20 -5.35 -0.38
CA VAL A 347 -29.15 -5.88 -1.38
C VAL A 347 -30.38 -6.34 -0.62
N LYS A 348 -31.50 -5.63 -0.79
CA LYS A 348 -32.69 -5.83 0.03
C LYS A 348 -33.97 -5.78 -0.79
N ASP A 349 -34.87 -6.70 -0.49
CA ASP A 349 -36.28 -6.59 -0.82
C ASP A 349 -36.89 -5.43 0.00
N PRO A 350 -37.46 -4.39 -0.63
CA PRO A 350 -38.03 -3.26 0.08
C PRO A 350 -39.31 -3.61 0.87
N VAL A 351 -39.97 -4.72 0.55
CA VAL A 351 -41.18 -5.19 1.23
C VAL A 351 -40.81 -6.08 2.42
N THR A 352 -39.92 -7.05 2.22
CA THR A 352 -39.61 -8.05 3.26
C THR A 352 -38.36 -7.73 4.08
N GLY A 353 -37.50 -6.81 3.62
CA GLY A 353 -36.20 -6.51 4.21
C GLY A 353 -35.18 -7.65 4.08
N ARG A 354 -35.51 -8.73 3.37
CA ARG A 354 -34.64 -9.90 3.20
C ARG A 354 -33.70 -9.70 2.01
N THR A 355 -32.54 -10.35 2.08
CA THR A 355 -31.62 -10.43 0.96
C THR A 355 -32.12 -11.48 -0.04
N PRO A 356 -32.34 -11.13 -1.32
CA PRO A 356 -32.80 -12.09 -2.32
C PRO A 356 -31.71 -13.07 -2.74
N SER A 357 -32.10 -14.18 -3.37
CA SER A 357 -31.18 -15.07 -4.08
C SER A 357 -30.72 -14.48 -5.41
N TRP A 358 -29.62 -15.01 -5.96
CA TRP A 358 -29.18 -14.67 -7.32
C TRP A 358 -30.29 -14.89 -8.37
N SER A 359 -31.05 -15.99 -8.28
CA SER A 359 -32.11 -16.30 -9.24
C SER A 359 -33.28 -15.30 -9.17
N GLN A 360 -33.61 -14.82 -7.98
CA GLN A 360 -34.62 -13.78 -7.78
C GLN A 360 -34.17 -12.45 -8.38
N LEU A 361 -32.93 -12.04 -8.11
CA LEU A 361 -32.33 -10.83 -8.69
C LEU A 361 -32.25 -10.92 -10.21
N TRP A 362 -31.82 -12.05 -10.75
CA TRP A 362 -31.74 -12.25 -12.20
C TRP A 362 -33.12 -12.21 -12.86
N ALA A 363 -34.13 -12.82 -12.24
CA ALA A 363 -35.50 -12.75 -12.73
C ALA A 363 -36.05 -11.32 -12.67
N ASP A 364 -35.73 -10.56 -11.62
CA ASP A 364 -36.10 -9.15 -11.51
C ASP A 364 -35.39 -8.27 -12.54
N TYR A 365 -34.09 -8.48 -12.74
CA TYR A 365 -33.29 -7.83 -13.77
C TYR A 365 -33.93 -7.97 -15.15
N LYS A 366 -34.31 -9.20 -15.54
CA LYS A 366 -35.01 -9.46 -16.80
C LYS A 366 -36.37 -8.77 -16.94
N ARG A 367 -36.97 -8.33 -15.83
CA ARG A 367 -38.24 -7.56 -15.80
C ARG A 367 -38.00 -6.04 -15.63
N GLY A 368 -36.75 -5.57 -15.71
CA GLY A 368 -36.38 -4.17 -15.60
C GLY A 368 -35.72 -3.77 -14.28
N GLY A 369 -35.49 -4.71 -13.36
CA GLY A 369 -34.57 -4.54 -12.21
C GLY A 369 -34.99 -3.51 -11.16
N LYS A 370 -36.29 -3.38 -10.90
CA LYS A 370 -36.84 -2.40 -9.93
C LYS A 370 -37.39 -3.03 -8.65
N GLY A 371 -37.36 -4.36 -8.52
CA GLY A 371 -37.93 -5.07 -7.40
C GLY A 371 -37.05 -5.07 -6.14
N TYR A 372 -35.75 -4.80 -6.28
CA TYR A 372 -34.79 -4.84 -5.18
C TYR A 372 -34.01 -3.54 -5.05
N ARG A 373 -33.68 -3.17 -3.80
CA ARG A 373 -32.79 -2.05 -3.49
C ARG A 373 -31.36 -2.57 -3.39
N ILE A 374 -30.50 -2.08 -4.27
CA ILE A 374 -29.07 -2.39 -4.31
C ILE A 374 -28.31 -1.10 -4.03
N THR A 375 -27.53 -1.05 -2.94
CA THR A 375 -26.74 0.13 -2.58
C THR A 375 -25.30 -0.25 -2.28
N ALA A 376 -24.38 0.60 -2.74
CA ALA A 376 -22.96 0.56 -2.46
C ALA A 376 -22.63 1.60 -1.40
N GLU A 377 -22.02 1.18 -0.30
CA GLU A 377 -21.51 2.06 0.74
C GLU A 377 -20.09 1.65 1.12
N THR A 378 -19.36 2.62 1.63
CA THR A 378 -18.00 2.45 2.13
C THR A 378 -17.83 3.18 3.45
N ASP A 379 -17.07 2.61 4.37
CA ASP A 379 -16.61 3.30 5.56
C ASP A 379 -15.53 4.35 5.24
N ASN A 380 -14.87 4.25 4.07
CA ASN A 380 -13.85 5.20 3.65
C ASN A 380 -14.47 6.57 3.31
N ALA A 381 -14.32 7.53 4.21
CA ALA A 381 -14.97 8.84 4.06
C ALA A 381 -14.43 9.64 2.87
N ALA A 382 -13.15 9.46 2.52
CA ALA A 382 -12.52 10.14 1.40
C ALA A 382 -12.97 9.58 0.04
N LEU A 383 -13.41 8.32 -0.02
CA LEU A 383 -13.94 7.67 -1.22
C LEU A 383 -15.43 7.93 -1.45
N ARG A 384 -16.22 7.98 -0.36
CA ARG A 384 -17.70 8.02 -0.42
C ARG A 384 -18.28 9.02 -1.43
N PRO A 385 -17.77 10.26 -1.58
CA PRO A 385 -18.31 11.22 -2.56
C PRO A 385 -18.14 10.79 -4.02
N PHE A 386 -17.19 9.92 -4.32
CA PHE A 386 -16.84 9.48 -5.68
C PHE A 386 -17.46 8.13 -6.04
N LEU A 387 -18.00 7.41 -5.06
CA LEU A 387 -18.53 6.06 -5.26
C LEU A 387 -19.88 6.08 -5.99
N HIS A 388 -20.05 5.17 -6.94
CA HIS A 388 -21.36 4.94 -7.56
C HIS A 388 -22.32 4.27 -6.57
N PRO A 389 -23.49 4.88 -6.25
CA PRO A 389 -24.33 4.45 -5.14
C PRO A 389 -25.00 3.09 -5.34
N ASN A 390 -24.99 2.53 -6.55
CA ASN A 390 -25.62 1.24 -6.87
C ASN A 390 -24.66 0.21 -7.49
N PHE A 391 -23.35 0.49 -7.52
CA PHE A 391 -22.36 -0.42 -8.10
C PHE A 391 -21.64 -1.17 -6.98
N ILE A 392 -21.95 -2.46 -6.79
CA ILE A 392 -21.37 -3.30 -5.75
C ILE A 392 -20.53 -4.45 -6.35
N GLY A 393 -19.39 -4.76 -5.74
CA GLY A 393 -18.58 -5.93 -6.08
C GLY A 393 -19.10 -7.22 -5.42
N PHE A 394 -19.41 -7.15 -4.13
CA PHE A 394 -19.95 -8.25 -3.33
C PHE A 394 -21.29 -7.86 -2.68
N PRO A 395 -22.14 -8.83 -2.27
CA PRO A 395 -22.05 -10.26 -2.57
C PRO A 395 -22.26 -10.56 -4.07
N SER A 396 -21.72 -11.69 -4.56
CA SER A 396 -21.78 -12.12 -5.98
C SER A 396 -23.16 -12.60 -6.46
N ILE A 397 -24.24 -12.12 -5.82
CA ILE A 397 -25.63 -12.40 -6.19
C ILE A 397 -26.18 -11.40 -7.22
N VAL A 398 -25.52 -10.25 -7.40
CA VAL A 398 -25.85 -9.27 -8.44
C VAL A 398 -25.08 -9.62 -9.71
N SER A 399 -25.77 -9.60 -10.85
CA SER A 399 -25.19 -9.98 -12.15
C SER A 399 -24.23 -8.91 -12.67
N ASP A 400 -23.25 -9.35 -13.46
CA ASP A 400 -22.36 -8.41 -14.16
C ASP A 400 -23.10 -7.51 -15.13
N GLN A 401 -24.20 -8.00 -15.73
CA GLN A 401 -25.02 -7.16 -16.61
C GLN A 401 -25.66 -5.99 -15.84
N TRP A 402 -26.15 -6.21 -14.61
CA TRP A 402 -26.67 -5.11 -13.80
C TRP A 402 -25.59 -4.05 -13.52
N ARG A 403 -24.37 -4.49 -13.18
CA ARG A 403 -23.21 -3.61 -12.94
C ARG A 403 -22.85 -2.83 -14.19
N ALA A 404 -22.77 -3.51 -15.33
CA ALA A 404 -22.51 -2.89 -16.63
C ALA A 404 -23.55 -1.82 -16.94
N ASP A 405 -24.84 -2.10 -16.72
CA ASP A 405 -25.92 -1.15 -16.96
C ASP A 405 -25.80 0.11 -16.07
N GLN A 406 -25.29 0.00 -14.84
CA GLN A 406 -25.02 1.17 -13.99
C GLN A 406 -23.96 2.08 -14.61
N TYR A 407 -22.85 1.50 -15.09
CA TYR A 407 -21.78 2.24 -15.75
C TYR A 407 -22.27 2.85 -17.07
N LEU A 408 -22.94 2.05 -17.92
CA LEU A 408 -23.44 2.47 -19.22
C LEU A 408 -24.47 3.60 -19.12
N ALA A 409 -25.30 3.61 -18.07
CA ALA A 409 -26.25 4.68 -17.82
C ALA A 409 -25.54 6.03 -17.55
N GLU A 410 -24.48 6.04 -16.74
CA GLU A 410 -23.69 7.26 -16.53
C GLU A 410 -22.87 7.65 -17.75
N LEU A 411 -22.30 6.67 -18.47
CA LEU A 411 -21.57 6.90 -19.71
C LEU A 411 -22.46 7.60 -20.75
N ALA A 412 -23.67 7.09 -20.99
CA ALA A 412 -24.60 7.70 -21.94
C ALA A 412 -24.99 9.14 -21.53
N ARG A 413 -25.13 9.40 -20.22
CA ARG A 413 -25.35 10.77 -19.71
C ARG A 413 -24.14 11.66 -20.00
N TRP A 414 -22.93 11.18 -19.71
CA TRP A 414 -21.71 11.95 -19.91
C TRP A 414 -21.41 12.23 -21.39
N GLU A 415 -21.68 11.29 -22.29
CA GLU A 415 -21.54 11.49 -23.74
C GLU A 415 -22.47 12.60 -24.25
N LYS A 416 -23.68 12.69 -23.68
CA LYS A 416 -24.63 13.75 -24.00
C LYS A 416 -24.23 15.12 -23.43
N GLU A 417 -23.69 15.14 -22.22
CA GLU A 417 -23.39 16.36 -21.47
C GLU A 417 -21.96 16.88 -21.66
N GLY A 418 -21.05 16.05 -22.20
CA GLY A 418 -19.62 16.35 -22.30
C GLY A 418 -18.91 16.33 -20.95
N GLY A 419 -19.41 15.54 -19.99
CA GLY A 419 -19.03 15.61 -18.57
C GLY A 419 -18.42 14.32 -18.01
N MET A 420 -17.77 13.49 -18.84
CA MET A 420 -17.11 12.28 -18.35
C MET A 420 -16.00 12.68 -17.36
N PRO A 421 -15.90 12.03 -16.19
CA PRO A 421 -14.88 12.31 -15.19
C PRO A 421 -13.45 12.25 -15.69
#